data_AF-A0A182W4E4-F1
#
_entry.id   AF-A0A182W4E4-F1
#
_cell.length_a   1.000
_cell.length_b   1.000
_cell.length_c   1.000
_cell.angle_alpha   90.00
_cell.angle_beta   90.00
_cell.angle_gamma   90.00
#
_symmetry.space_group_name_H-M   'P 1'
#
loop_
_entity.id
_entity.type
_entity.pdbx_description
1 polymer ?
#
loop_
_entity_poly.entity_id
_entity_poly.type
_entity_poly.pdbx_seq_one_letter_code
_entity_poly.pdbx_strand_id
1 'polypeptide(L)'
;MLRKTILPLAVIFVAIWATAKAQEPSVVENGAGKTLEEQVAQYKATVLLVLANRSTSLPAENAPMVALVLEVATQQLDWCAAELETHQQIWQYKMCGSAALQQGLAALSSLQAASGATPSGTF
;
A
#
# COMPACT_ATOMS: atom_id res chain seq x y z
N MET A 1 -33.39 9.94 -39.00
CA MET A 1 -31.99 9.98 -39.46
C MET A 1 -31.12 10.57 -38.35
N LEU A 2 -29.92 10.01 -38.16
CA LEU A 2 -28.83 10.38 -37.22
C LEU A 2 -29.11 10.17 -35.70
N ARG A 3 -28.76 9.03 -35.08
CA ARG A 3 -27.42 8.61 -34.58
C ARG A 3 -26.67 9.67 -33.76
N LYS A 4 -26.55 9.47 -32.44
CA LYS A 4 -25.30 9.63 -31.68
C LYS A 4 -25.39 8.97 -30.29
N THR A 5 -25.01 7.69 -30.21
CA THR A 5 -23.78 7.18 -29.54
C THR A 5 -23.84 7.25 -28.02
N ILE A 6 -24.44 6.20 -27.45
CA ILE A 6 -24.21 5.76 -26.07
C ILE A 6 -23.16 4.65 -26.15
N LEU A 7 -22.10 4.77 -25.34
CA LEU A 7 -20.99 3.82 -25.08
C LEU A 7 -19.93 3.64 -26.19
N PRO A 8 -18.63 3.69 -25.80
CA PRO A 8 -18.02 2.52 -25.18
C PRO A 8 -17.00 2.87 -24.08
N LEU A 9 -17.45 3.06 -22.84
CA LEU A 9 -16.56 3.03 -21.67
C LEU A 9 -16.47 1.63 -21.03
N ALA A 10 -17.38 0.71 -21.40
CA ALA A 10 -17.42 -0.65 -20.86
C ALA A 10 -16.39 -1.62 -21.48
N VAL A 11 -15.77 -1.28 -22.61
CA VAL A 11 -14.87 -2.20 -23.33
C VAL A 11 -13.43 -2.15 -22.81
N ILE A 12 -13.05 -1.10 -22.07
CA ILE A 12 -11.67 -0.93 -21.60
C ILE A 12 -11.38 -1.77 -20.33
N PHE A 13 -12.39 -2.15 -19.55
CA PHE A 13 -12.18 -2.93 -18.32
C PHE A 13 -11.98 -4.44 -18.54
N VAL A 14 -12.36 -4.99 -19.70
CA VAL A 14 -12.27 -6.44 -19.96
C VAL A 14 -10.95 -6.83 -20.64
N ALA A 15 -10.28 -5.90 -21.33
CA ALA A 15 -9.04 -6.20 -22.05
C ALA A 15 -7.79 -6.32 -21.16
N ILE A 16 -7.83 -5.84 -19.91
CA ILE A 16 -6.70 -5.93 -18.98
C ILE A 16 -6.58 -7.33 -18.35
N TRP A 17 -7.63 -8.16 -18.44
CA TRP A 17 -7.62 -9.52 -17.90
C TRP A 17 -6.96 -10.57 -18.80
N ALA A 18 -6.78 -10.28 -20.10
CA ALA A 18 -6.29 -11.28 -21.06
C ALA A 18 -4.76 -11.31 -21.22
N THR A 19 -4.04 -10.25 -20.83
CA THR A 19 -2.57 -10.17 -20.97
C THR A 19 -1.79 -10.36 -19.66
N ALA A 20 -2.47 -10.54 -18.52
CA ALA A 20 -1.83 -10.92 -17.26
C ALA A 20 -1.55 -12.44 -17.13
N LYS A 21 -1.47 -13.16 -18.26
CA LYS A 21 -0.78 -14.46 -18.35
C LYS A 21 0.71 -14.27 -18.68
N ALA A 22 1.27 -13.09 -18.40
CA ALA A 22 2.71 -12.91 -18.29
C ALA A 22 3.16 -13.51 -16.95
N GLN A 23 3.26 -14.84 -16.97
CA GLN A 23 4.32 -15.62 -16.36
C GLN A 23 4.97 -14.91 -15.18
N GLU A 24 4.50 -15.25 -13.98
CA GLU A 24 5.32 -15.17 -12.77
C GLU A 24 6.71 -15.71 -13.18
N PRO A 25 7.80 -14.94 -13.07
CA PRO A 25 9.12 -15.52 -13.27
C PRO A 25 9.22 -16.63 -12.23
N SER A 26 9.18 -17.87 -12.74
CA SER A 26 9.40 -19.07 -11.96
C SER A 26 10.59 -18.81 -11.06
N VAL A 27 10.35 -19.02 -9.78
CA VAL A 27 11.29 -18.97 -8.68
C VAL A 27 12.45 -19.93 -8.95
N VAL A 28 13.42 -19.55 -9.79
CA VAL A 28 14.70 -20.25 -9.97
C VAL A 28 15.77 -19.28 -10.50
N GLU A 29 16.07 -18.18 -9.81
CA GLU A 29 17.35 -17.49 -10.03
C GLU A 29 17.77 -16.64 -8.81
N ASN A 30 17.98 -17.33 -7.69
CA ASN A 30 18.93 -17.07 -6.60
C ASN A 30 18.54 -18.01 -5.46
N GLY A 31 19.46 -18.87 -5.04
CA GLY A 31 19.18 -20.07 -4.23
C GLY A 31 18.30 -19.82 -3.00
N ALA A 32 17.39 -20.78 -2.76
CA ALA A 32 16.27 -20.75 -1.82
C ALA A 32 15.17 -19.75 -2.23
N GLY A 33 14.19 -20.25 -3.00
CA GLY A 33 12.92 -19.57 -3.19
C GLY A 33 12.29 -19.31 -1.83
N LYS A 34 12.32 -18.05 -1.39
CA LYS A 34 11.69 -17.61 -0.14
C LYS A 34 10.24 -18.07 -0.12
N THR A 35 9.83 -18.66 0.99
CA THR A 35 8.46 -19.13 1.16
C THR A 35 7.47 -17.97 1.00
N LEU A 36 6.21 -18.28 0.72
CA LEU A 36 5.17 -17.26 0.60
C LEU A 36 5.10 -16.39 1.87
N GLU A 37 5.21 -17.02 3.04
CA GLU A 37 5.27 -16.35 4.34
C GLU A 37 6.49 -15.43 4.47
N GLU A 38 7.67 -15.84 4.02
CA GLU A 38 8.87 -14.97 4.04
C GLU A 38 8.72 -13.75 3.13
N GLN A 39 8.09 -13.92 1.96
CA GLN A 39 7.83 -12.80 1.05
C GLN A 39 6.84 -11.79 1.65
N VAL A 40 5.80 -12.29 2.32
CA VAL A 40 4.81 -11.49 3.05
C VAL A 40 5.47 -10.73 4.19
N ALA A 41 6.22 -11.42 5.04
CA ALA A 41 6.91 -10.83 6.17
C ALA A 41 7.90 -9.76 5.72
N GLN A 42 8.67 -10.00 4.65
CA GLN A 42 9.60 -9.01 4.09
C GLN A 42 8.88 -7.78 3.53
N TYR A 43 7.77 -7.99 2.84
CA TYR A 43 7.00 -6.88 2.30
C TYR A 43 6.34 -6.04 3.42
N LYS A 44 5.75 -6.68 4.44
CA LYS A 44 5.23 -6.00 5.64
C LYS A 44 6.32 -5.15 6.30
N ALA A 45 7.49 -5.75 6.55
CA ALA A 45 8.63 -5.06 7.15
C ALA A 45 9.08 -3.86 6.31
N THR A 46 9.09 -4.01 4.98
CA THR A 46 9.46 -2.93 4.05
C THR A 46 8.46 -1.77 4.13
N VAL A 47 7.15 -2.04 4.11
CA VAL A 47 6.12 -1.00 4.20
C VAL A 47 6.23 -0.24 5.52
N LEU A 48 6.34 -0.96 6.63
CA LEU A 48 6.47 -0.33 7.96
C LEU A 48 7.77 0.47 8.09
N LEU A 49 8.87 -0.02 7.50
CA LEU A 49 10.14 0.72 7.47
C LEU A 49 10.01 2.03 6.69
N VAL A 50 9.33 2.02 5.54
CA VAL A 50 9.10 3.24 4.75
C VAL A 50 8.25 4.25 5.52
N LEU A 51 7.19 3.80 6.19
CA LEU A 51 6.35 4.69 7.01
C LEU A 51 7.12 5.25 8.21
N ALA A 52 7.91 4.42 8.90
CA ALA A 52 8.75 4.86 10.00
C ALA A 52 9.85 5.83 9.56
N ASN A 53 10.44 5.63 8.38
CA ASN A 53 11.41 6.58 7.82
C ASN A 53 10.74 7.92 7.50
N ARG A 54 9.50 7.90 6.98
CA ARG A 54 8.77 9.15 6.70
C ARG A 54 8.38 9.90 7.96
N SER A 55 8.10 9.20 9.05
CA SER A 55 7.76 9.85 10.30
C SER A 55 8.94 10.51 11.01
N THR A 56 10.20 10.20 10.65
CA THR A 56 11.37 10.91 11.23
C THR A 56 11.40 12.39 10.88
N SER A 57 10.71 12.79 9.81
CA SER A 57 10.58 14.18 9.38
C SER A 57 9.44 14.93 10.08
N LEU A 58 8.69 14.26 10.97
CA LEU A 58 7.62 14.88 11.74
C LEU A 58 8.12 15.38 13.10
N PRO A 59 7.58 16.50 13.60
CA PRO A 59 7.80 16.97 14.96
C PRO A 59 7.47 15.89 16.02
N ALA A 60 8.22 15.86 17.12
CA ALA A 60 8.06 14.87 18.20
C ALA A 60 6.68 14.95 18.87
N GLU A 61 6.01 16.11 18.83
CA GLU A 61 4.64 16.30 19.32
C GLU A 61 3.60 15.44 18.57
N ASN A 62 3.90 15.02 17.34
CA ASN A 62 3.07 14.11 16.56
C ASN A 62 3.33 12.64 16.84
N ALA A 63 4.26 12.29 17.74
CA ALA A 63 4.56 10.90 18.09
C ALA A 63 3.32 10.02 18.34
N PRO A 64 2.27 10.45 19.08
CA PRO A 64 1.07 9.63 19.26
C PRO A 64 0.28 9.42 17.97
N MET A 65 0.21 10.42 17.08
CA MET A 65 -0.48 10.27 15.79
C MET A 65 0.32 9.41 14.81
N VAL A 66 1.65 9.52 14.83
CA VAL A 66 2.55 8.64 14.08
C VAL A 66 2.39 7.18 14.52
N ALA A 67 2.32 6.93 15.83
CA ALA A 67 2.09 5.59 16.37
C ALA A 67 0.75 5.02 15.87
N LEU A 68 -0.31 5.83 15.87
CA LEU A 68 -1.62 5.43 15.36
C LEU A 68 -1.59 5.11 13.86
N VAL A 69 -0.89 5.90 13.04
CA VAL A 69 -0.73 5.62 11.61
C VAL A 69 0.01 4.30 11.37
N LEU A 70 1.07 4.03 12.13
CA LEU A 70 1.82 2.77 12.03
C LEU A 70 0.99 1.57 12.50
N GLU A 71 0.20 1.73 13.56
CA GLU A 71 -0.69 0.68 14.07
C GLU A 71 -1.77 0.34 13.04
N VAL A 72 -2.44 1.33 12.47
CA VAL A 72 -3.46 1.14 11.42
C VAL A 72 -2.85 0.46 10.19
N ALA A 73 -1.68 0.91 9.72
CA ALA A 73 -0.99 0.29 8.61
C ALA A 73 -0.62 -1.18 8.92
N THR A 74 -0.21 -1.46 10.15
CA THR A 74 0.12 -2.82 10.61
C THR A 74 -1.13 -3.72 10.58
N GLN A 75 -2.24 -3.27 11.17
CA GLN A 75 -3.50 -4.03 11.16
C GLN A 75 -3.99 -4.30 9.73
N GLN A 76 -3.87 -3.32 8.84
CA GLN A 76 -4.29 -3.49 7.46
C GLN A 76 -3.40 -4.50 6.71
N LEU A 77 -2.09 -4.47 6.93
CA LEU A 77 -1.16 -5.47 6.38
C LEU A 77 -1.41 -6.87 6.94
N ASP A 78 -1.80 -6.98 8.21
CA ASP A 78 -2.17 -8.27 8.83
C ASP A 78 -3.49 -8.81 8.27
N TRP A 79 -4.47 -7.93 8.04
CA TRP A 79 -5.71 -8.30 7.36
C TRP A 79 -5.44 -8.76 5.92
N CYS A 80 -4.59 -8.05 5.16
CA CYS A 80 -4.16 -8.47 3.83
C CYS A 80 -3.48 -9.85 3.86
N ALA A 81 -2.70 -10.15 4.91
CA ALA A 81 -2.01 -11.44 5.06
C ALA A 81 -2.99 -12.58 5.36
N ALA A 82 -4.02 -12.34 6.16
CA ALA A 82 -5.08 -13.32 6.42
C ALA A 82 -5.88 -13.67 5.16
N GLU A 83 -6.13 -12.68 4.30
CA GLU A 83 -6.77 -12.91 2.99
C GLU A 83 -5.88 -13.73 2.05
N LEU A 84 -4.54 -13.58 2.17
CA LEU A 84 -3.58 -14.38 1.42
C LEU A 84 -3.55 -15.85 1.86
N GLU A 85 -3.68 -16.16 3.15
CA GLU A 85 -3.78 -17.57 3.61
C GLU A 85 -4.95 -18.31 2.93
N THR A 86 -6.01 -17.56 2.62
CA THR A 86 -7.22 -18.11 1.98
C THR A 86 -7.04 -18.31 0.47
N HIS A 87 -6.28 -17.44 -0.21
CA HIS A 87 -6.21 -17.41 -1.67
C HIS A 87 -4.85 -17.80 -2.28
N GLN A 88 -3.77 -17.83 -1.49
CA GLN A 88 -2.39 -18.09 -1.89
C GLN A 88 -1.85 -17.22 -3.05
N GLN A 89 -2.45 -16.04 -3.29
CA GLN A 89 -2.03 -15.13 -4.35
C GLN A 89 -1.22 -13.94 -3.84
N ILE A 90 0.13 -14.05 -3.88
CA ILE A 90 1.05 -13.00 -3.39
C ILE A 90 0.82 -11.63 -4.05
N TRP A 91 0.33 -11.60 -5.29
CA TRP A 91 0.01 -10.37 -5.99
C TRP A 91 -1.12 -9.58 -5.30
N GLN A 92 -2.16 -10.26 -4.82
CA GLN A 92 -3.27 -9.62 -4.10
C GLN A 92 -2.76 -8.99 -2.79
N TYR A 93 -1.89 -9.69 -2.07
CA TYR A 93 -1.23 -9.17 -0.88
C TYR A 93 -0.43 -7.89 -1.17
N LYS A 94 0.37 -7.89 -2.24
CA LYS A 94 1.15 -6.70 -2.65
C LYS A 94 0.26 -5.52 -3.04
N MET A 95 -0.88 -5.77 -3.70
CA MET A 95 -1.85 -4.73 -4.03
C MET A 95 -2.49 -4.14 -2.77
N CYS A 96 -2.95 -5.00 -1.86
CA CYS A 96 -3.56 -4.60 -0.59
C CYS A 96 -2.56 -3.83 0.29
N GLY A 97 -1.34 -4.33 0.42
CA GLY A 97 -0.30 -3.66 1.20
C GLY A 97 0.23 -2.37 0.56
N SER A 98 0.16 -2.22 -0.77
CA SER A 98 0.45 -0.94 -1.44
C SER A 98 -0.59 0.12 -1.09
N ALA A 99 -1.87 -0.27 -0.96
CA ALA A 99 -2.92 0.63 -0.50
C ALA A 99 -2.70 1.06 0.95
N ALA A 100 -2.33 0.13 1.85
CA ALA A 100 -1.96 0.45 3.23
C ALA A 100 -0.77 1.43 3.31
N LEU A 101 0.26 1.23 2.48
CA LEU A 101 1.39 2.14 2.37
C LEU A 101 0.95 3.54 1.92
N GLN A 102 0.16 3.64 0.84
CA GLN A 102 -0.32 4.92 0.31
C GLN A 102 -1.18 5.67 1.33
N GLN A 103 -2.05 4.95 2.05
CA GLN A 103 -2.87 5.52 3.12
C GLN A 103 -2.02 6.05 4.27
N GLY A 104 -1.02 5.29 4.72
CA GLY A 104 -0.08 5.73 5.76
C GLY A 104 0.72 6.97 5.33
N LEU A 105 1.23 7.00 4.09
CA LEU A 105 1.94 8.16 3.55
C LEU A 105 1.05 9.40 3.44
N ALA A 106 -0.21 9.24 3.03
CA ALA A 106 -1.16 10.34 2.97
C ALA A 106 -1.46 10.89 4.37
N ALA A 107 -1.62 10.02 5.37
CA ALA A 107 -1.84 10.43 6.76
C ALA A 107 -0.60 11.14 7.36
N LEU A 108 0.61 10.66 7.10
CA LEU A 108 1.84 11.34 7.52
C LEU A 108 2.00 12.70 6.81
N SER A 109 1.60 12.80 5.55
CA SER A 109 1.66 14.06 4.80
C SER A 109 0.65 15.08 5.30
N SER A 110 -0.56 14.66 5.68
CA SER A 110 -1.55 15.54 6.29
C SER A 110 -1.13 16.00 7.69
N LEU A 111 -0.50 15.11 8.47
CA LEU A 111 0.15 15.46 9.73
C LEU A 111 1.23 16.52 9.54
N GLN A 112 2.12 16.32 8.57
CA GLN A 112 3.17 17.29 8.25
C GLN A 112 2.59 18.65 7.86
N ALA A 113 1.52 18.67 7.05
CA ALA A 113 0.83 19.89 6.66
C ALA A 113 0.15 20.58 7.85
N ALA A 114 -0.47 19.81 8.76
CA ALA A 114 -1.12 20.34 9.96
C ALA A 114 -0.12 20.94 10.95
N SER A 115 1.06 20.32 11.11
CA SER A 115 2.12 20.83 12.00
C SER A 115 2.87 22.02 11.40
N GLY A 116 2.91 22.16 10.07
CA GLY A 116 3.39 23.37 9.42
C GLY A 116 2.39 24.54 9.48
N ALA A 117 1.11 24.25 9.77
CA ALA A 117 0.04 25.23 9.84
C ALA A 117 -0.18 25.81 11.24
N THR A 118 0.57 25.38 12.26
CA THR A 118 0.54 26.04 13.57
C THR A 118 1.08 27.46 13.38
N PRO A 119 0.24 28.51 13.47
CA PRO A 119 0.79 29.85 13.46
C PRO A 119 1.65 29.93 14.72
N SER A 120 2.91 30.34 14.57
CA SER A 120 3.69 30.88 15.67
C SER A 120 2.90 32.04 16.25
N GLY A 121 2.03 31.74 17.20
CA GLY A 121 1.40 32.70 18.06
C GLY A 121 2.49 33.26 18.95
N THR A 122 3.11 34.34 18.48
CA THR A 122 3.89 35.23 19.33
C THR A 122 3.23 36.59 19.27
N PHE A 123 2.52 36.87 20.37
CA PHE A 123 2.27 38.17 21.02
C PHE A 123 2.24 39.44 20.18
#